data_AF-A0A545BAF7-F1
#
_entry.id   AF-A0A545BAF7-F1
#
_cell.length_a   1.000
_cell.length_b   1.000
_cell.length_c   1.000
_cell.angle_alpha   90.00
_cell.angle_beta   90.00
_cell.angle_gamma   90.00
#
_symmetry.space_group_name_H-M   'P 1'
#
loop_
_entity.id
_entity.type
_entity.pdbx_description
1 polymer ?
#
loop_
_entity_poly.entity_id
_entity_poly.type
_entity_poly.pdbx_seq_one_letter_code
_entity_poly.pdbx_strand_id
1 'polypeptide(L)'
;MIAAPEPGLTERELIDRAVALRPALLERQPETERLTRYPKDTHDDFLRAGFYRILQPRRYGGYEFGLPTFYRVVTEIARGCPSTGWALSLTAAHVLQVAAQFEERAQDEIFGDDGEFRAASTVMPVGVARPDGDGHVVLDGTWPYASGSPYSTHYVGQT
;
A
#
# COMPACT_ATOMS: atom_id res chain seq x y z
N MET A 1 -14.05 4.15 15.42
CA MET A 1 -12.80 4.71 14.87
C MET A 1 -11.65 3.86 15.34
N ILE A 2 -10.83 3.40 14.40
CA ILE A 2 -9.66 2.55 14.66
C ILE A 2 -8.50 3.47 15.06
N ALA A 3 -7.82 3.18 16.16
CA ALA A 3 -6.65 3.96 16.56
C ALA A 3 -5.47 3.64 15.64
N ALA A 4 -4.71 4.67 15.23
CA ALA A 4 -3.45 4.44 14.55
C ALA A 4 -2.47 3.70 15.49
N PRO A 5 -1.60 2.80 14.99
CA PRO A 5 -0.67 2.04 15.82
C PRO A 5 0.25 2.93 16.68
N GLU A 6 0.65 4.08 16.16
CA GLU A 6 1.46 5.08 16.87
C GLU A 6 0.81 6.48 16.77
N PRO A 7 -0.18 6.81 17.62
CA PRO A 7 -0.97 8.04 17.48
C PRO A 7 -0.17 9.35 17.56
N GLY A 8 1.02 9.32 18.16
CA GLY A 8 1.91 10.48 18.30
C GLY A 8 2.98 10.60 17.21
N LEU A 9 2.99 9.69 16.23
CA LEU A 9 3.95 9.73 15.13
C LEU A 9 3.80 11.04 14.35
N THR A 10 4.91 11.66 13.96
CA THR A 10 4.92 12.90 13.17
C THR A 10 5.39 12.65 11.74
N GLU A 11 5.08 13.57 10.83
CA GLU A 11 5.55 13.49 9.44
C GLU A 11 7.08 13.45 9.35
N ARG A 12 7.75 14.20 10.23
CA ARG A 12 9.21 14.26 10.27
C ARG A 12 9.81 12.92 10.70
N GLU A 13 9.32 12.31 11.78
CA GLU A 13 9.81 11.00 12.23
C GLU A 13 9.61 9.92 11.17
N LEU A 14 8.48 9.95 10.46
CA LEU A 14 8.17 8.99 9.41
C LEU A 14 9.14 9.13 8.22
N ILE A 15 9.55 10.35 7.89
CA ILE A 15 10.58 10.62 6.88
C ILE A 15 11.97 10.21 7.38
N ASP A 16 12.30 10.48 8.64
CA ASP A 16 13.57 10.07 9.25
C ASP A 16 13.72 8.54 9.27
N ARG A 17 12.63 7.80 9.52
CA ARG A 17 12.58 6.32 9.38
C ARG A 17 12.92 5.88 7.96
N ALA A 18 12.42 6.57 6.94
CA ALA A 18 12.70 6.25 5.54
C ALA A 18 14.17 6.50 5.18
N VAL A 19 14.75 7.61 5.65
CA VAL A 19 16.18 7.91 5.51
C VAL A 19 17.03 6.81 6.15
N ALA A 20 16.67 6.38 7.36
CA ALA A 20 17.40 5.37 8.13
C ALA A 20 17.42 3.98 7.46
N LEU A 21 16.42 3.65 6.64
CA LEU A 21 16.36 2.36 5.92
C LEU A 21 17.25 2.31 4.68
N ARG A 22 17.73 3.43 4.15
CA ARG A 22 18.53 3.48 2.91
C ARG A 22 19.71 2.49 2.89
N PRO A 23 20.56 2.37 3.94
CA PRO A 23 21.69 1.45 3.91
C PRO A 23 21.26 -0.02 3.79
N ALA A 24 20.22 -0.43 4.52
CA ALA A 24 19.67 -1.78 4.45
C ALA A 24 19.05 -2.06 3.07
N LEU A 25 18.37 -1.07 2.48
CA LEU A 25 17.81 -1.20 1.13
C LEU A 25 18.89 -1.36 0.06
N LEU A 26 20.01 -0.63 0.17
CA LEU A 26 21.17 -0.76 -0.71
C LEU A 26 21.78 -2.17 -0.59
N GLU A 27 21.98 -2.65 0.63
CA GLU A 27 22.53 -3.99 0.91
C GLU A 27 21.62 -5.10 0.34
N ARG A 28 20.30 -4.93 0.44
CA ARG A 28 19.30 -5.92 0.00
C ARG A 28 18.98 -5.86 -1.50
N GLN A 29 19.60 -4.97 -2.29
CA GLN A 29 19.33 -4.91 -3.74
C GLN A 29 19.60 -6.22 -4.50
N PRO A 30 20.73 -6.93 -4.28
CA PRO A 30 21.00 -8.18 -4.98
C PRO A 30 19.95 -9.27 -4.67
N GLU A 31 19.47 -9.31 -3.43
CA GLU A 31 18.40 -10.23 -3.04
C GLU A 31 17.06 -9.83 -3.68
N THR A 32 16.76 -8.53 -3.70
CA THR A 32 15.56 -7.98 -4.35
C THR A 32 15.50 -8.36 -5.83
N GLU A 33 16.62 -8.24 -6.55
CA GLU A 33 16.73 -8.62 -7.95
C GLU A 33 16.51 -10.12 -8.15
N ARG A 34 17.17 -10.95 -7.32
CA ARG A 34 17.04 -12.41 -7.37
C ARG A 34 15.61 -12.88 -7.09
N LEU A 35 14.93 -12.23 -6.13
CA LEU A 35 13.57 -12.57 -5.72
C LEU A 35 12.49 -12.02 -6.65
N THR A 36 12.84 -11.08 -7.54
CA THR A 36 11.95 -10.25 -8.35
C THR A 36 10.88 -9.50 -7.54
N ARG A 37 11.14 -9.31 -6.25
CA ARG A 37 10.38 -8.53 -5.27
C ARG A 37 11.28 -8.20 -4.08
N TYR A 38 10.92 -7.19 -3.30
CA TYR A 38 11.69 -6.88 -2.08
C TYR A 38 11.57 -8.01 -1.03
N PRO A 39 12.63 -8.28 -0.24
CA PRO A 39 12.62 -9.30 0.80
C PRO A 39 11.56 -9.03 1.88
N LYS A 40 11.15 -10.09 2.60
CA LYS A 40 10.17 -9.98 3.68
C LYS A 40 10.64 -9.03 4.77
N ASP A 41 11.93 -8.99 5.08
CA ASP A 41 12.48 -8.09 6.09
C ASP A 41 12.23 -6.62 5.75
N THR A 42 12.37 -6.24 4.47
CA THR A 42 12.03 -4.90 3.98
C THR A 42 10.52 -4.63 4.09
N HIS A 43 9.68 -5.63 3.86
CA HIS A 43 8.25 -5.49 4.09
C HIS A 43 7.91 -5.22 5.55
N ASP A 44 8.51 -6.00 6.45
CA ASP A 44 8.30 -5.87 7.89
C ASP A 44 8.83 -4.53 8.41
N ASP A 45 9.92 -4.01 7.82
CA ASP A 45 10.40 -2.64 8.08
C ASP A 45 9.34 -1.59 7.72
N PHE A 46 8.65 -1.73 6.58
CA PHE A 46 7.59 -0.79 6.17
C PHE A 46 6.36 -0.83 7.05
N LEU A 47 5.97 -2.02 7.51
CA LEU A 47 4.89 -2.20 8.48
C LEU A 47 5.24 -1.50 9.80
N ARG A 48 6.42 -1.79 10.36
CA ARG A 48 6.90 -1.15 11.60
C ARG A 48 7.04 0.36 11.47
N ALA A 49 7.49 0.84 10.31
CA ALA A 49 7.68 2.26 10.10
C ALA A 49 6.37 3.03 9.91
N GLY A 50 5.26 2.34 9.61
CA GLY A 50 3.94 2.93 9.39
C GLY A 50 3.70 3.45 7.97
N PHE A 51 4.51 3.05 6.99
CA PHE A 51 4.50 3.65 5.65
C PHE A 51 3.21 3.40 4.86
N TYR A 52 2.54 2.27 5.08
CA TYR A 52 1.27 1.97 4.41
C TYR A 52 0.11 2.83 4.93
N ARG A 53 0.26 3.46 6.10
CA ARG A 53 -0.80 4.23 6.78
C ARG A 53 -0.69 5.74 6.58
N ILE A 54 0.27 6.23 5.79
CA ILE A 54 0.52 7.68 5.57
C ILE A 54 -0.71 8.40 5.03
N LEU A 55 -1.34 7.82 4.00
CA LEU A 55 -2.47 8.43 3.27
C LEU A 55 -3.83 7.88 3.71
N GLN A 56 -3.84 6.84 4.53
CA GLN A 56 -5.05 6.19 5.00
C GLN A 56 -5.86 7.12 5.91
N PRO A 57 -7.20 7.12 5.84
CA PRO A 57 -8.04 7.94 6.69
C PRO A 57 -7.87 7.63 8.19
N ARG A 58 -7.93 8.67 9.03
CA ARG A 58 -7.78 8.56 10.50
C ARG A 58 -8.86 7.72 11.13
N ARG A 59 -10.09 7.78 10.59
CA ARG A 59 -11.21 6.94 11.06
C ARG A 59 -10.91 5.43 10.97
N TYR A 60 -10.02 5.05 10.05
CA TYR A 60 -9.56 3.68 9.81
C TYR A 60 -8.15 3.42 10.36
N GLY A 61 -7.63 4.24 11.28
CA GLY A 61 -6.33 4.02 11.89
C GLY A 61 -5.15 4.39 10.98
N GLY A 62 -5.36 5.27 10.01
CA GLY A 62 -4.32 5.93 9.24
C GLY A 62 -3.88 7.27 9.85
N TYR A 63 -2.87 7.88 9.24
CA TYR A 63 -2.27 9.13 9.73
C TYR A 63 -2.82 10.39 9.03
N GLU A 64 -3.31 10.26 7.80
CA GLU A 64 -3.73 11.39 6.94
C GLU A 64 -2.65 12.50 6.79
N PHE A 65 -1.36 12.15 6.75
CA PHE A 65 -0.26 13.12 6.63
C PHE A 65 -0.13 13.77 5.24
N GLY A 66 -0.89 13.28 4.26
CA GLY A 66 -0.98 13.86 2.93
C GLY A 66 0.19 13.54 1.99
N LEU A 67 0.02 13.96 0.73
CA LEU A 67 0.91 13.64 -0.38
C LEU A 67 2.36 14.17 -0.22
N PRO A 68 2.63 15.38 0.33
CA PRO A 68 3.99 15.86 0.49
C PRO A 68 4.86 14.92 1.35
N THR A 69 4.32 14.45 2.47
CA THR A 69 4.99 13.49 3.37
C THR A 69 5.18 12.15 2.68
N PHE A 70 4.13 11.66 2.03
CA PHE A 70 4.17 10.42 1.26
C PHE A 70 5.27 10.41 0.19
N TYR A 71 5.35 11.46 -0.64
CA TYR A 71 6.35 11.54 -1.71
C TYR A 71 7.77 11.64 -1.16
N ARG A 72 7.98 12.33 -0.03
CA ARG A 72 9.29 12.35 0.64
C ARG A 72 9.68 10.94 1.06
N VAL A 73 8.81 10.21 1.75
CA VAL A 73 9.08 8.81 2.16
C VAL A 73 9.41 7.92 0.96
N VAL A 74 8.57 7.94 -0.08
CA VAL A 74 8.80 7.13 -1.29
C VAL A 74 10.14 7.48 -1.95
N THR A 75 10.49 8.78 -2.02
CA THR A 75 11.78 9.23 -2.58
C THR A 75 12.95 8.68 -1.78
N GLU A 76 12.84 8.68 -0.45
CA GLU A 76 13.86 8.17 0.46
C GLU A 76 14.07 6.66 0.29
N ILE A 77 12.98 5.89 0.17
CA ILE A 77 13.06 4.45 -0.12
C ILE A 77 13.64 4.20 -1.52
N ALA A 78 13.22 4.96 -2.52
CA ALA A 78 13.72 4.83 -3.89
C ALA A 78 15.22 5.13 -4.03
N ARG A 79 15.78 6.03 -3.19
CA ARG A 79 17.23 6.27 -3.12
C ARG A 79 18.00 5.04 -2.63
N GLY A 80 17.38 4.19 -1.81
CA GLY A 80 17.97 2.93 -1.35
C GLY A 80 17.75 1.77 -2.33
N CYS A 81 16.55 1.66 -2.90
CA CYS A 81 16.21 0.67 -3.93
C CYS A 81 15.02 1.17 -4.77
N PRO A 82 15.22 1.58 -6.05
CA PRO A 82 14.15 2.16 -6.87
C PRO A 82 12.91 1.27 -7.06
N SER A 83 13.10 -0.02 -7.32
CA SER A 83 12.00 -0.98 -7.51
C SER A 83 11.18 -1.17 -6.23
N THR A 84 11.85 -1.14 -5.07
CA THR A 84 11.17 -1.18 -3.76
C THR A 84 10.37 0.09 -3.51
N GLY A 85 10.94 1.26 -3.81
CA GLY A 85 10.23 2.54 -3.70
C GLY A 85 8.98 2.58 -4.59
N TRP A 86 9.07 2.05 -5.82
CA TRP A 86 7.94 1.88 -6.73
C TRP A 86 6.86 0.95 -6.16
N ALA A 87 7.25 -0.19 -5.60
CA ALA A 87 6.28 -1.12 -5.03
C ALA A 87 5.59 -0.53 -3.78
N LEU A 88 6.33 0.14 -2.90
CA LEU A 88 5.76 0.84 -1.74
C LEU A 88 4.77 1.93 -2.17
N SER A 89 5.14 2.74 -3.16
CA SER A 89 4.32 3.89 -3.58
C SER A 89 2.93 3.43 -4.04
N LEU A 90 2.85 2.42 -4.88
CA LEU A 90 1.58 1.89 -5.36
C LEU A 90 0.80 1.22 -4.23
N THR A 91 1.44 0.32 -3.48
CA THR A 91 0.78 -0.46 -2.42
C THR A 91 0.13 0.43 -1.36
N ALA A 92 0.79 1.52 -0.99
CA ALA A 92 0.30 2.47 0.00
C ALA A 92 -0.68 3.51 -0.59
N ALA A 93 -0.47 3.99 -1.82
CA ALA A 93 -1.30 5.06 -2.39
C ALA A 93 -2.69 4.60 -2.85
N HIS A 94 -2.87 3.31 -3.17
CA HIS A 94 -4.18 2.80 -3.60
C HIS A 94 -5.29 2.93 -2.54
N VAL A 95 -4.93 3.22 -1.29
CA VAL A 95 -5.91 3.59 -0.26
C VAL A 95 -6.74 4.82 -0.64
N LEU A 96 -6.16 5.73 -1.45
CA LEU A 96 -6.86 6.90 -1.95
C LEU A 96 -8.00 6.53 -2.90
N GLN A 97 -7.87 5.46 -3.69
CA GLN A 97 -8.95 5.01 -4.56
C GLN A 97 -10.14 4.51 -3.75
N VAL A 98 -9.89 3.74 -2.69
CA VAL A 98 -10.93 3.29 -1.76
C VAL A 98 -11.58 4.49 -1.08
N ALA A 99 -10.78 5.36 -0.47
CA ALA A 99 -11.27 6.51 0.29
C ALA A 99 -12.04 7.52 -0.55
N ALA A 100 -11.72 7.67 -1.84
CA ALA A 100 -12.33 8.66 -2.71
C ALA A 100 -13.53 8.16 -3.54
N GLN A 101 -13.66 6.86 -3.78
CA GLN A 101 -14.63 6.33 -4.76
C GLN A 101 -15.69 5.41 -4.16
N PHE A 102 -15.43 4.83 -2.99
CA PHE A 102 -16.35 3.89 -2.36
C PHE A 102 -17.18 4.59 -1.30
N GLU A 103 -18.43 4.16 -1.13
CA GLU A 103 -19.28 4.63 -0.05
C GLU A 103 -18.79 4.14 1.32
N GLU A 104 -19.25 4.81 2.37
CA GLU A 104 -18.80 4.56 3.74
C GLU A 104 -18.88 3.09 4.15
N ARG A 105 -20.00 2.42 3.84
CA ARG A 105 -20.20 1.01 4.15
C ARG A 105 -19.13 0.12 3.49
N ALA A 106 -18.84 0.34 2.22
CA ALA A 106 -17.83 -0.44 1.51
C ALA A 106 -16.43 -0.17 2.06
N GLN A 107 -16.14 1.07 2.46
CA GLN A 107 -14.89 1.39 3.13
C GLN A 107 -14.78 0.67 4.49
N ASP A 108 -15.84 0.68 5.32
CA ASP A 108 -15.86 -0.06 6.59
C ASP A 108 -15.59 -1.55 6.40
N GLU A 109 -16.20 -2.17 5.37
CA GLU A 109 -15.95 -3.57 5.01
C GLU A 109 -14.50 -3.82 4.53
N ILE A 110 -13.93 -2.91 3.72
CA ILE A 110 -12.56 -3.04 3.18
C ILE A 110 -11.49 -2.86 4.27
N PHE A 111 -11.66 -1.87 5.16
CA PHE A 111 -10.68 -1.59 6.21
C PHE A 111 -10.81 -2.56 7.40
N GLY A 112 -11.99 -3.15 7.61
CA GLY A 112 -12.23 -4.12 8.67
C GLY A 112 -11.95 -3.56 10.07
N ASP A 113 -11.63 -4.45 11.01
CA ASP A 113 -11.49 -4.09 12.42
C ASP A 113 -10.13 -3.47 12.79
N ASP A 114 -9.08 -3.76 12.01
CA ASP A 114 -7.69 -3.32 12.28
C ASP A 114 -7.18 -2.23 11.32
N GLY A 115 -7.98 -1.90 10.30
CA GLY A 115 -7.65 -0.90 9.30
C GLY A 115 -6.54 -1.36 8.35
N GLU A 116 -6.23 -2.64 8.26
CA GLU A 116 -5.06 -3.11 7.53
C GLU A 116 -5.29 -3.12 6.01
N PHE A 117 -4.80 -2.07 5.35
CA PHE A 117 -4.99 -1.89 3.92
C PHE A 117 -3.67 -1.73 3.16
N ARG A 118 -3.43 -2.66 2.22
CA ARG A 118 -2.33 -2.66 1.26
C ARG A 118 -2.86 -3.27 -0.02
N ALA A 119 -2.92 -2.51 -1.11
CA ALA A 119 -3.53 -2.99 -2.33
C ALA A 119 -2.58 -2.96 -3.52
N ALA A 120 -2.54 -4.06 -4.27
CA ALA A 120 -2.04 -4.01 -5.65
C ALA A 120 -3.17 -3.54 -6.57
N SER A 121 -2.81 -2.99 -7.72
CA SER A 121 -3.77 -2.53 -8.71
C SER A 121 -3.26 -2.71 -10.12
N THR A 122 -4.18 -2.87 -11.06
CA THR A 122 -3.95 -2.55 -12.47
C THR A 122 -5.12 -1.70 -12.97
N VAL A 123 -4.81 -0.75 -13.84
CA VAL A 123 -5.82 0.12 -14.47
C VAL A 123 -6.38 -0.46 -15.76
N MET A 124 -5.74 -1.50 -16.31
CA MET A 124 -6.20 -2.13 -17.54
C MET A 124 -7.48 -2.95 -17.29
N PRO A 125 -8.59 -2.70 -18.02
CA PRO A 125 -9.82 -3.46 -17.88
C PRO A 125 -9.72 -4.78 -18.64
N VAL A 126 -9.08 -5.77 -18.02
CA VAL A 126 -8.79 -7.08 -18.64
C VAL A 126 -9.58 -8.23 -18.00
N GLY A 127 -10.41 -7.94 -17.01
CA GLY A 127 -11.30 -8.91 -16.38
C GLY A 127 -12.72 -8.84 -16.94
N VAL A 128 -13.46 -9.93 -16.80
CA VAL A 128 -14.88 -9.99 -17.14
C VAL A 128 -15.69 -10.08 -15.85
N ALA A 129 -16.59 -9.12 -15.66
CA ALA A 129 -17.58 -9.13 -14.59
C ALA A 129 -18.90 -9.73 -15.11
N ARG A 130 -19.43 -10.73 -14.41
CA ARG A 130 -20.75 -11.32 -14.69
C ARG A 130 -21.60 -11.30 -13.42
N PRO A 131 -22.85 -10.78 -13.46
CA PRO A 131 -23.76 -10.91 -12.34
C PRO A 131 -23.97 -12.39 -11.98
N ASP A 132 -23.98 -12.71 -10.69
CA ASP A 132 -24.25 -14.08 -10.22
C ASP A 132 -25.75 -14.40 -10.08
N GLY A 133 -26.59 -13.36 -10.02
CA GLY A 133 -28.04 -13.46 -9.84
C GLY A 133 -28.52 -13.11 -8.42
N ASP A 134 -27.61 -12.99 -7.45
CA ASP A 134 -27.88 -12.74 -6.03
C ASP A 134 -27.38 -11.37 -5.56
N GLY A 135 -27.15 -10.46 -6.50
CA GLY A 135 -26.69 -9.09 -6.24
C GLY A 135 -25.17 -8.96 -6.13
N HIS A 136 -24.40 -9.99 -6.49
CA HIS A 136 -22.94 -9.91 -6.60
C HIS A 136 -22.47 -10.09 -8.04
N VAL A 137 -21.14 -10.00 -8.21
CA VAL A 137 -20.46 -10.21 -9.49
C VAL A 137 -19.39 -11.28 -9.35
N VAL A 138 -19.34 -12.19 -10.31
CA VAL A 138 -18.21 -13.10 -10.53
C VAL A 138 -17.21 -12.37 -11.43
N LEU A 139 -15.98 -12.23 -10.93
CA LEU A 139 -14.85 -11.66 -11.67
C LEU A 139 -13.92 -12.77 -12.14
N ASP A 140 -13.62 -12.80 -13.44
CA ASP A 140 -12.67 -13.74 -14.06
C ASP A 140 -11.69 -12.98 -14.96
N GLY A 141 -10.39 -13.21 -14.79
CA GLY A 141 -9.37 -12.49 -15.55
C GLY A 141 -7.95 -12.69 -15.07
N THR A 142 -7.01 -12.13 -15.82
CA THR A 142 -5.59 -12.03 -15.44
C THR A 142 -5.14 -10.59 -15.56
N TRP A 143 -4.75 -9.99 -14.43
CA TRP A 143 -4.36 -8.58 -14.34
C TRP A 143 -2.84 -8.45 -14.21
N PRO A 144 -2.12 -8.14 -15.31
CA PRO A 144 -0.68 -7.99 -15.28
C PRO A 144 -0.26 -6.67 -14.63
N TYR A 145 1.04 -6.57 -14.30
CA TYR A 145 1.69 -5.37 -13.76
C TYR A 145 1.17 -4.88 -12.40
N ALA A 146 0.65 -5.80 -11.58
CA ALA A 146 0.19 -5.55 -10.22
C ALA A 146 1.37 -5.39 -9.23
N SER A 147 2.14 -4.31 -9.35
CA SER A 147 3.29 -4.02 -8.49
C SER A 147 2.89 -3.98 -7.02
N GLY A 148 3.70 -4.58 -6.15
CA GLY A 148 3.40 -4.70 -4.71
C GLY A 148 2.57 -5.92 -4.32
N SER A 149 2.02 -6.67 -5.29
CA SER A 149 1.16 -7.83 -5.05
C SER A 149 1.69 -8.89 -4.07
N PRO A 150 3.00 -9.18 -3.94
CA PRO A 150 3.46 -10.20 -3.01
C PRO A 150 3.13 -9.92 -1.54
N TYR A 151 2.85 -8.67 -1.18
CA TYR A 151 2.55 -8.25 0.19
C TYR A 151 1.26 -7.44 0.33
N SER A 152 0.44 -7.42 -0.72
CA SER A 152 -0.88 -6.79 -0.67
C SER A 152 -1.88 -7.69 0.05
N THR A 153 -2.74 -7.09 0.86
CA THR A 153 -3.91 -7.76 1.46
C THR A 153 -5.13 -7.68 0.56
N HIS A 154 -5.16 -6.69 -0.34
CA HIS A 154 -6.27 -6.41 -1.23
C HIS A 154 -5.80 -6.27 -2.68
N TYR A 155 -6.77 -6.34 -3.58
CA TYR A 155 -6.61 -5.96 -4.98
C TYR A 155 -7.70 -4.95 -5.33
N VAL A 156 -7.30 -3.84 -5.96
CA VAL A 156 -8.23 -2.81 -6.45
C VAL A 156 -7.97 -2.64 -7.93
N GLY A 157 -8.93 -2.91 -8.80
CA GLY A 157 -8.70 -2.89 -10.24
C GLY A 157 -9.95 -2.53 -11.03
N GLN A 158 -9.77 -2.35 -12.33
CA GLN A 158 -10.85 -2.10 -13.27
C GLN A 158 -11.18 -3.40 -14.03
N THR A 159 -12.46 -3.59 -14.34
CA THR A 159 -13.03 -4.70 -15.12
C THR A 159 -13.93 -4.14 -16.20
#